data_AF-A0A0N4URR4-F1
#
_entry.id   AF-A0A0N4URR4-F1
#
_cell.length_a   1.000
_cell.length_b   1.000
_cell.length_c   1.000
_cell.angle_alpha   90.00
_cell.angle_beta   90.00
_cell.angle_gamma   90.00
#
_symmetry.space_group_name_H-M   'P 1'
#
loop_
_entity.id
_entity.type
_entity.pdbx_description
1 polymer ?
#
loop_
_entity_poly.entity_id
_entity_poly.type
_entity_poly.pdbx_seq_one_letter_code
_entity_poly.pdbx_strand_id
1 'polypeptide(L)'
;MLRLLVLATLYILVDGAAVDLNVCFMLVPTAQNPVKRPTVSVENCQDRDPAACFEIFKPDDNAALGQVLADNRMPNMGYKVRDTCQQDAYKMLARQMCPQTCATCCLTKEYNCENATTLSPPAATCRDERLNCAAIKAAHSCGGVFRTTMMQQCARTCGYCT
;
A
#
# COMPACT_ATOMS: atom_id res chain seq x y z
N MET A 1 -47.62 -29.14 -5.65
CA MET A 1 -47.24 -28.50 -6.93
C MET A 1 -46.18 -27.43 -6.66
N LEU A 2 -45.04 -27.60 -7.33
CA LEU A 2 -43.92 -26.69 -7.61
C LEU A 2 -43.45 -25.68 -6.53
N ARG A 3 -42.37 -26.05 -5.83
CA ARG A 3 -41.50 -25.17 -5.04
C ARG A 3 -40.67 -24.29 -6.00
N LEU A 4 -40.99 -23.00 -6.13
CA LEU A 4 -40.03 -22.00 -6.61
C LEU A 4 -39.19 -21.52 -5.42
N LEU A 5 -38.02 -22.12 -5.24
CA LEU A 5 -36.96 -21.56 -4.43
C LEU A 5 -36.31 -20.42 -5.24
N VAL A 6 -36.58 -19.19 -4.83
CA VAL A 6 -35.88 -18.00 -5.31
C VAL A 6 -34.40 -18.15 -4.94
N LEU A 7 -33.56 -18.43 -5.94
CA LEU A 7 -32.11 -18.33 -5.83
C LEU A 7 -31.78 -16.87 -5.54
N ALA A 8 -31.59 -16.56 -4.26
CA ALA A 8 -30.93 -15.35 -3.81
C ALA A 8 -29.46 -15.45 -4.24
N THR A 9 -29.21 -15.15 -5.51
CA THR A 9 -27.88 -14.87 -6.02
C THR A 9 -27.41 -13.61 -5.29
N LEU A 10 -26.60 -13.80 -4.24
CA LEU A 10 -25.71 -12.76 -3.75
C LEU A 10 -24.74 -12.45 -4.88
N TYR A 11 -25.18 -11.64 -5.84
CA TYR A 11 -24.26 -10.77 -6.55
C TYR A 11 -23.77 -9.79 -5.51
N ILE A 12 -22.68 -10.18 -4.84
CA ILE A 12 -21.76 -9.20 -4.29
C ILE A 12 -21.34 -8.42 -5.53
N LEU A 13 -21.90 -7.23 -5.71
CA LEU A 13 -21.33 -6.24 -6.62
C LEU A 13 -19.93 -6.01 -6.08
N VAL A 14 -18.98 -6.75 -6.63
CA VAL A 14 -17.57 -6.49 -6.49
C VAL A 14 -17.38 -5.22 -7.31
N ASP A 15 -17.69 -4.09 -6.70
CA ASP A 15 -17.38 -2.79 -7.25
C ASP A 15 -15.87 -2.70 -7.24
N GLY A 16 -15.28 -3.13 -8.36
CA GLY A 16 -13.86 -3.22 -8.61
C GLY A 16 -13.16 -1.85 -8.67
N ALA A 17 -13.61 -0.90 -7.87
CA ALA A 17 -13.18 0.47 -7.83
C ALA A 17 -11.87 0.62 -7.05
N ALA A 18 -11.18 1.72 -7.32
CA ALA A 18 -10.03 2.13 -6.54
C ALA A 18 -10.49 2.78 -5.23
N VAL A 19 -10.07 2.22 -4.10
CA VAL A 19 -10.49 2.62 -2.75
C VAL A 19 -9.29 3.10 -1.92
N ASP A 20 -9.57 3.94 -0.93
CA ASP A 20 -8.54 4.38 0.02
C ASP A 20 -8.12 3.23 0.95
N LEU A 21 -6.88 3.27 1.43
CA LEU A 21 -6.34 2.27 2.35
C LEU A 21 -7.13 2.19 3.67
N ASN A 22 -7.43 0.98 4.14
CA ASN A 22 -7.97 0.71 5.48
C ASN A 22 -6.95 0.05 6.42
N VAL A 23 -5.80 -0.38 5.90
CA VAL A 23 -4.67 -0.97 6.63
C VAL A 23 -3.36 -0.39 6.09
N CYS A 24 -2.27 -0.51 6.85
CA CYS A 24 -0.95 0.01 6.46
C CYS A 24 -0.94 1.48 6.05
N PHE A 25 -1.74 2.36 6.65
CA PHE A 25 -1.84 3.75 6.23
C PHE A 25 -1.45 4.74 7.32
N MET A 26 -0.84 5.84 6.90
CA MET A 26 -0.62 7.02 7.71
C MET A 26 -1.36 8.21 7.10
N LEU A 27 -1.68 9.19 7.94
CA LEU A 27 -2.23 10.46 7.49
C LEU A 27 -1.08 11.43 7.19
N VAL A 28 -1.00 11.86 5.94
CA VAL A 28 -0.05 12.89 5.50
C VAL A 28 -0.80 14.22 5.41
N PRO A 29 -0.37 15.26 6.14
CA PRO A 29 -0.97 16.58 6.03
C PRO A 29 -0.83 17.12 4.60
N THR A 30 -1.90 17.70 4.06
CA THR A 30 -1.87 18.46 2.81
C THR A 30 -2.51 19.82 3.03
N ALA A 31 -2.45 20.71 2.04
CA ALA A 31 -3.03 22.04 2.11
C ALA A 31 -4.55 22.07 2.32
N GLN A 32 -5.26 20.99 1.93
CA GLN A 32 -6.73 20.92 2.01
C GLN A 32 -7.17 20.00 3.15
N ASN A 33 -6.75 18.72 3.10
CA ASN A 33 -7.11 17.70 4.08
C ASN A 33 -6.00 16.64 4.21
N PRO A 34 -5.84 15.99 5.37
CA PRO A 34 -4.94 14.85 5.48
C PRO A 34 -5.32 13.73 4.51
N VAL A 35 -4.34 13.15 3.83
CA VAL A 35 -4.53 12.04 2.88
C VAL A 35 -3.96 10.75 3.43
N LYS A 36 -4.56 9.60 3.07
CA LYS A 36 -4.04 8.29 3.44
C LYS A 36 -2.93 7.84 2.48
N ARG A 37 -1.77 7.51 3.02
CA ARG A 37 -0.61 7.00 2.27
C ARG A 37 -0.06 5.75 2.95
N PRO A 38 0.63 4.84 2.24
CA PRO A 38 1.23 3.66 2.85
C PRO A 38 2.24 4.05 3.94
N THR A 39 2.18 3.39 5.10
CA THR A 39 3.18 3.56 6.18
C THR A 39 4.57 3.08 5.77
N VAL A 40 4.61 2.09 4.88
CA VAL A 40 5.82 1.64 4.21
C VAL A 40 5.61 1.89 2.73
N SER A 41 6.51 2.66 2.10
CA SER A 41 6.46 2.91 0.66
C SER A 41 6.35 1.59 -0.09
N VAL A 42 5.46 1.52 -1.07
CA VAL A 42 5.25 0.31 -1.88
C VAL A 42 6.51 -0.13 -2.62
N GLU A 43 7.40 0.80 -2.94
CA GLU A 43 8.70 0.52 -3.58
C GLU A 43 9.69 -0.20 -2.65
N ASN A 44 9.42 -0.25 -1.35
CA ASN A 44 10.31 -0.88 -0.38
C ASN A 44 9.97 -2.36 -0.17
N CYS A 45 8.92 -2.89 -0.80
CA CYS A 45 8.66 -4.32 -0.86
C CYS A 45 8.33 -4.75 -2.29
N GLN A 46 8.26 -6.05 -2.52
CA GLN A 46 7.98 -6.61 -3.84
C GLN A 46 6.88 -7.64 -3.78
N ASP A 47 6.09 -7.67 -4.84
CA ASP A 47 5.20 -8.79 -5.10
C ASP A 47 6.02 -10.05 -5.38
N ARG A 48 5.55 -11.17 -4.85
CA ARG A 48 6.18 -12.48 -5.07
C ARG A 48 6.07 -12.92 -6.53
N ASP A 49 4.92 -12.62 -7.13
CA ASP A 49 4.64 -12.85 -8.54
C ASP A 49 3.91 -11.62 -9.09
N PRO A 50 4.64 -10.63 -9.64
CA PRO A 50 4.04 -9.40 -10.14
C PRO A 50 3.00 -9.63 -11.25
N ALA A 51 3.18 -10.66 -12.08
CA ALA A 51 2.24 -10.97 -13.16
C ALA A 51 0.93 -11.53 -12.60
N ALA A 52 1.00 -12.46 -11.65
CA ALA A 52 -0.20 -12.96 -10.97
C ALA A 52 -0.91 -11.86 -10.17
N CYS A 53 -0.15 -11.02 -9.46
CA CYS A 53 -0.72 -9.91 -8.70
C CYS A 53 -1.43 -8.90 -9.62
N PHE A 54 -0.85 -8.60 -10.77
CA PHE A 54 -1.52 -7.80 -11.79
C PHE A 54 -2.81 -8.47 -12.25
N GLU A 55 -2.81 -9.75 -12.62
CA GLU A 55 -4.03 -10.42 -13.10
C GLU A 55 -5.14 -10.51 -12.06
N ILE A 56 -4.79 -10.66 -10.78
CA ILE A 56 -5.75 -10.80 -9.68
C ILE A 56 -6.34 -9.45 -9.27
N PHE A 57 -5.52 -8.39 -9.28
CA PHE A 57 -5.90 -7.06 -8.77
C PHE A 57 -5.96 -5.97 -9.85
N LYS A 58 -5.81 -6.30 -11.14
CA LYS A 58 -5.98 -5.34 -12.26
C LYS A 58 -7.37 -4.71 -12.21
N PRO A 59 -7.53 -3.42 -12.51
CA PRO A 59 -8.84 -2.79 -12.72
C PRO A 59 -9.55 -3.36 -13.94
N ASP A 60 -10.88 -3.49 -13.86
CA ASP A 60 -11.71 -3.91 -15.00
C ASP A 60 -11.88 -2.78 -16.02
N ASP A 61 -11.69 -1.53 -15.58
CA ASP A 61 -11.71 -0.35 -16.43
C ASP A 61 -10.30 0.26 -16.56
N ASN A 62 -9.68 0.00 -17.71
CA ASN A 62 -8.31 0.42 -18.02
C ASN A 62 -8.12 1.94 -17.94
N ALA A 63 -9.17 2.73 -18.22
CA ALA A 63 -9.09 4.19 -18.16
C ALA A 63 -8.87 4.69 -16.72
N ALA A 64 -9.53 4.06 -15.74
CA ALA A 64 -9.36 4.40 -14.33
C ALA A 64 -8.00 3.97 -13.78
N LEU A 65 -7.43 2.85 -14.28
CA LEU A 65 -6.11 2.38 -13.85
C LEU A 65 -5.03 3.44 -14.07
N GLY A 66 -4.99 4.06 -15.25
CA GLY A 66 -3.98 5.06 -15.59
C GLY A 66 -4.00 6.25 -14.63
N GLN A 67 -5.19 6.75 -14.31
CA GLN A 67 -5.36 7.86 -13.38
C GLN A 67 -4.97 7.47 -11.96
N VAL A 68 -5.40 6.31 -11.47
CA VAL A 68 -5.07 5.83 -10.12
C VAL A 68 -3.56 5.65 -9.95
N LEU A 69 -2.89 5.08 -10.95
CA LEU A 69 -1.43 4.94 -10.92
C LEU A 69 -0.72 6.29 -10.93
N ALA A 70 -1.23 7.28 -11.69
CA ALA A 70 -0.69 8.63 -11.69
C ALA A 70 -0.90 9.33 -10.34
N ASP A 71 -2.09 9.23 -9.77
CA ASP A 71 -2.44 9.81 -8.46
C ASP A 71 -1.59 9.20 -7.35
N ASN A 72 -1.36 7.88 -7.37
CA ASN A 72 -0.54 7.20 -6.37
C ASN A 72 0.91 7.70 -6.34
N ARG A 73 1.42 8.25 -7.45
CA ARG A 73 2.77 8.86 -7.52
C ARG A 73 2.82 10.25 -6.89
N MET A 74 1.68 10.92 -6.73
CA MET A 74 1.62 12.26 -6.14
C MET A 74 1.54 12.18 -4.61
N PRO A 75 2.46 12.85 -3.87
CA PRO A 75 2.53 12.73 -2.40
C PRO A 75 1.35 13.40 -1.68
N ASN A 76 0.68 14.35 -2.33
CA ASN A 76 -0.49 15.05 -1.83
C ASN A 76 -1.83 14.38 -2.21
N MET A 77 -1.80 13.25 -2.91
CA MET A 77 -2.98 12.46 -3.24
C MET A 77 -3.06 11.20 -2.39
N GLY A 78 -4.27 10.83 -2.00
CA GLY A 78 -4.52 9.57 -1.30
C GLY A 78 -4.09 8.39 -2.15
N TYR A 79 -3.35 7.45 -1.54
CA TYR A 79 -2.95 6.23 -2.21
C TYR A 79 -4.15 5.28 -2.28
N LYS A 80 -4.47 4.81 -3.47
CA LYS A 80 -5.60 3.92 -3.74
C LYS A 80 -5.13 2.57 -4.24
N VAL A 81 -5.86 1.54 -3.83
CA VAL A 81 -5.71 0.14 -4.28
C VAL A 81 -7.06 -0.37 -4.75
N ARG A 82 -7.10 -1.52 -5.41
CA ARG A 82 -8.38 -2.14 -5.74
C ARG A 82 -9.11 -2.57 -4.46
N ASP A 83 -10.41 -2.41 -4.43
CA ASP A 83 -11.27 -2.87 -3.32
C ASP A 83 -11.01 -4.34 -2.95
N THR A 84 -10.73 -5.19 -3.95
CA THR A 84 -10.38 -6.60 -3.77
C THR A 84 -9.15 -6.80 -2.89
N CYS A 85 -8.19 -5.86 -2.86
CA CYS A 85 -7.06 -5.91 -1.91
C CYS A 85 -7.52 -5.89 -0.43
N GLN A 86 -8.70 -5.35 -0.16
CA GLN A 86 -9.23 -5.12 1.18
C GLN A 86 -10.37 -6.08 1.55
N GLN A 87 -10.85 -6.91 0.62
CA GLN A 87 -11.87 -7.91 0.87
C GLN A 87 -11.31 -9.10 1.65
N ASP A 88 -12.09 -9.65 2.59
CA ASP A 88 -11.66 -10.76 3.46
C ASP A 88 -11.17 -11.98 2.68
N ALA A 89 -11.80 -12.28 1.53
CA ALA A 89 -11.42 -13.39 0.65
C ALA A 89 -9.99 -13.28 0.10
N TYR A 90 -9.44 -12.06 -0.02
CA TYR A 90 -8.14 -11.81 -0.64
C TYR A 90 -7.10 -11.24 0.32
N LYS A 91 -7.46 -10.85 1.56
CA LYS A 91 -6.53 -10.25 2.53
C LYS A 91 -5.25 -11.07 2.74
N MET A 92 -5.38 -12.40 2.84
CA MET A 92 -4.20 -13.27 3.01
C MET A 92 -3.28 -13.21 1.79
N LEU A 93 -3.88 -13.31 0.60
CA LEU A 93 -3.19 -13.27 -0.68
C LEU A 93 -2.49 -11.93 -0.91
N ALA A 94 -3.20 -10.82 -0.68
CA ALA A 94 -2.68 -9.46 -0.73
C ALA A 94 -1.44 -9.30 0.15
N ARG A 95 -1.45 -9.86 1.36
CA ARG A 95 -0.32 -9.76 2.31
C ARG A 95 0.86 -10.65 1.95
N GLN A 96 0.60 -11.89 1.51
CA GLN A 96 1.64 -12.90 1.33
C GLN A 96 2.26 -12.94 -0.06
N MET A 97 1.48 -12.60 -1.09
CA MET A 97 1.94 -12.63 -2.48
C MET A 97 2.00 -11.25 -3.12
N CYS A 98 1.09 -10.35 -2.78
CA CYS A 98 0.95 -9.07 -3.49
C CYS A 98 1.11 -7.81 -2.61
N PRO A 99 2.12 -7.75 -1.71
CA PRO A 99 2.21 -6.65 -0.75
C PRO A 99 2.52 -5.30 -1.39
N GLN A 100 3.20 -5.26 -2.54
CA GLN A 100 3.45 -4.03 -3.27
C GLN A 100 2.17 -3.58 -3.98
N THR A 101 1.54 -4.46 -4.77
CA THR A 101 0.30 -4.16 -5.51
C THR A 101 -0.82 -3.68 -4.58
N CYS A 102 -0.99 -4.34 -3.44
CA CYS A 102 -2.05 -4.00 -2.47
C CYS A 102 -1.60 -3.03 -1.36
N ALA A 103 -0.41 -2.45 -1.46
CA ALA A 103 0.15 -1.53 -0.46
C ALA A 103 0.13 -2.08 0.99
N THR A 104 0.37 -3.39 1.13
CA THR A 104 0.44 -4.08 2.42
C THR A 104 1.87 -4.44 2.85
N CYS A 105 2.89 -3.78 2.28
CA CYS A 105 4.30 -3.94 2.67
C CYS A 105 4.49 -3.96 4.20
N CYS A 106 3.76 -3.11 4.93
CA CYS A 106 3.85 -3.02 6.39
C CYS A 106 3.51 -4.33 7.13
N LEU A 107 2.68 -5.20 6.54
CA LEU A 107 2.26 -6.48 7.12
C LEU A 107 3.14 -7.65 6.71
N THR A 108 4.13 -7.43 5.85
CA THR A 108 5.13 -8.46 5.55
C THR A 108 6.02 -8.69 6.76
N LYS A 109 6.61 -9.87 6.87
CA LYS A 109 7.51 -10.22 7.99
C LYS A 109 8.69 -9.25 8.13
N GLU A 110 9.13 -8.67 7.02
CA GLU A 110 10.25 -7.73 7.01
C GLU A 110 9.92 -6.46 7.79
N TYR A 111 8.72 -5.91 7.61
CA TYR A 111 8.30 -4.67 8.27
C TYR A 111 7.57 -4.92 9.59
N ASN A 112 6.67 -5.90 9.60
CA ASN A 112 5.89 -6.39 10.73
C ASN A 112 5.31 -5.27 11.60
N CYS A 113 4.73 -4.26 10.96
CA CYS A 113 4.02 -3.20 11.66
C CYS A 113 2.78 -3.80 12.33
N GLU A 114 2.51 -3.47 13.59
CA GLU A 114 1.13 -3.52 14.09
C GLU A 114 0.29 -2.70 13.12
N ASN A 115 -0.89 -3.20 12.70
CA ASN A 115 -1.80 -2.55 11.74
C ASN A 115 -1.86 -1.03 12.03
N ALA A 116 -0.99 -0.27 11.38
CA ALA A 116 -0.56 0.99 11.96
C ALA A 116 -1.57 2.04 11.56
N THR A 117 -2.67 2.11 12.30
CA THR A 117 -3.65 3.18 12.19
C THR A 117 -3.06 4.49 12.73
N THR A 118 -2.01 4.41 13.56
CA THR A 118 -1.36 5.56 14.18
C THR A 118 0.06 5.21 14.62
N LEU A 119 0.94 6.20 14.54
CA LEU A 119 2.31 6.28 15.09
C LEU A 119 3.43 5.79 14.14
N SER A 120 3.78 6.68 13.20
CA SER A 120 5.21 6.89 12.92
C SER A 120 5.93 7.31 14.22
N PRO A 121 7.22 6.98 14.40
CA PRO A 121 8.03 7.57 15.47
C PRO A 121 7.85 9.09 15.48
N PRO A 122 7.81 9.76 16.65
CA PRO A 122 7.57 11.19 16.72
C PRO A 122 8.53 11.94 15.79
N ALA A 123 7.98 12.77 14.90
CA ALA A 123 8.69 13.58 13.90
C ALA A 123 9.99 14.23 14.39
N ALA A 124 10.06 14.55 15.68
CA ALA A 124 11.22 15.15 16.34
C ALA A 124 12.52 14.33 16.20
N THR A 125 12.46 13.01 16.06
CA THR A 125 13.66 12.16 15.84
C THR A 125 13.80 11.67 14.41
N CYS A 126 12.84 12.00 13.54
CA CYS A 126 12.85 11.53 12.16
C CYS A 126 13.74 12.39 11.28
N ARG A 127 14.97 11.92 11.04
CA ARG A 127 15.91 12.57 10.14
C ARG A 127 16.73 11.57 9.35
N ASP A 128 17.26 12.05 8.25
CA ASP A 128 18.31 11.34 7.53
C ASP A 128 19.66 11.70 8.17
N GLU A 129 20.43 10.68 8.54
CA GLU A 129 21.80 10.84 9.06
C GLU A 129 22.82 10.93 7.91
N ARG A 130 22.42 10.55 6.69
CA ARG A 130 23.25 10.61 5.48
C ARG A 130 22.79 11.68 4.51
N LEU A 131 23.75 12.32 3.85
CA LEU A 131 23.49 13.32 2.79
C LEU A 131 22.96 12.72 1.49
N ASN A 132 23.31 11.47 1.16
CA ASN A 132 23.01 10.85 -0.12
C ASN A 132 21.74 9.97 -0.11
N CYS A 133 20.83 10.18 0.85
CA CYS A 133 19.62 9.37 0.95
C CYS A 133 18.71 9.44 -0.28
N ALA A 134 18.68 10.56 -1.00
CA ALA A 134 17.94 10.67 -2.25
C ALA A 134 18.43 9.65 -3.32
N ALA A 135 19.75 9.45 -3.41
CA ALA A 135 20.32 8.45 -4.33
C ALA A 135 20.01 7.02 -3.88
N ILE A 136 20.03 6.76 -2.56
CA ILE A 136 19.65 5.46 -1.98
C ILE A 136 18.19 5.12 -2.32
N LYS A 137 17.29 6.08 -2.17
CA LYS A 137 15.88 5.91 -2.54
C LYS A 137 15.73 5.63 -4.03
N ALA A 138 16.43 6.38 -4.88
CA ALA A 138 16.42 6.16 -6.32
C ALA A 138 16.98 4.79 -6.73
N ALA A 139 17.86 4.20 -5.91
CA ALA A 139 18.37 2.85 -6.08
C ALA A 139 17.47 1.75 -5.45
N HIS A 140 16.24 2.08 -5.04
CA HIS A 140 15.29 1.18 -4.36
C HIS A 140 15.91 0.42 -3.16
N SER A 141 16.91 1.03 -2.52
CA SER A 141 17.67 0.40 -1.43
C SER A 141 17.08 0.65 -0.06
N CYS A 142 15.91 1.29 0.02
CA CYS A 142 15.24 1.48 1.28
C CYS A 142 14.80 0.13 1.86
N GLY A 143 14.22 -0.76 1.07
CA GLY A 143 13.75 -2.06 1.54
C GLY A 143 14.75 -3.20 1.54
N GLY A 144 14.24 -4.39 1.83
CA GLY A 144 14.95 -5.66 1.76
C GLY A 144 16.10 -5.75 2.75
N VAL A 145 17.22 -6.30 2.27
CA VAL A 145 18.43 -6.51 3.08
C VAL A 145 19.03 -5.21 3.66
N PHE A 146 18.71 -4.06 3.07
CA PHE A 146 19.23 -2.77 3.49
C PHE A 146 18.30 -2.05 4.49
N ARG A 147 17.10 -2.58 4.74
CA ARG A 147 16.07 -1.92 5.56
C ARG A 147 16.61 -1.43 6.90
N THR A 148 17.25 -2.29 7.69
CA THR A 148 17.73 -1.91 9.02
C THR A 148 18.77 -0.79 8.93
N THR A 149 19.67 -0.86 7.96
CA THR A 149 20.67 0.18 7.73
C THR A 149 20.01 1.49 7.28
N MET A 150 19.01 1.42 6.40
CA MET A 150 18.31 2.60 5.91
C MET A 150 17.36 3.22 6.93
N MET A 151 16.79 2.42 7.84
CA MET A 151 16.05 2.93 9.00
C MET A 151 16.92 3.79 9.90
N GLN A 152 18.23 3.55 9.96
CA GLN A 152 19.16 4.35 10.76
C GLN A 152 19.75 5.52 9.98
N GLN A 153 20.02 5.32 8.69
CA GLN A 153 20.76 6.30 7.90
C GLN A 153 19.88 7.27 7.11
N CYS A 154 18.69 6.80 6.68
CA CYS A 154 17.82 7.47 5.74
C CYS A 154 16.34 7.33 6.15
N ALA A 155 16.06 7.41 7.46
CA ALA A 155 14.76 7.11 8.02
C ALA A 155 13.63 7.93 7.38
N ARG A 156 13.88 9.24 7.22
CA ARG A 156 12.91 10.18 6.66
C ARG A 156 12.76 9.98 5.16
N THR A 157 13.87 9.90 4.43
CA THR A 157 13.83 9.72 2.96
C THR A 157 13.17 8.40 2.56
N CYS A 158 13.44 7.32 3.29
CA CYS A 158 12.84 6.01 3.06
C CYS A 158 11.42 5.86 3.60
N GLY A 159 10.90 6.87 4.32
CA GLY A 159 9.53 6.92 4.81
C GLY A 159 9.27 6.04 6.04
N TYR A 160 10.28 5.75 6.84
CA TYR A 160 10.13 4.98 8.08
C TYR A 160 9.60 5.80 9.25
N CYS A 161 9.55 7.12 9.09
CA CYS A 161 8.98 8.07 10.03
C CYS A 161 8.67 9.37 9.28
N THR A 162 7.91 10.26 9.92
CA THR A 162 7.60 11.62 9.42
C THR A 162 7.53 12.60 10.56
#